data_AF-A0A0G0KZL1-F1
#
_entry.id   AF-A0A0G0KZL1-F1
#
_cell.length_a   1.000
_cell.length_b   1.000
_cell.length_c   1.000
_cell.angle_alpha   90.00
_cell.angle_beta   90.00
_cell.angle_gamma   90.00
#
_symmetry.space_group_name_H-M   'P 1'
#
loop_
_entity.id
_entity.type
_entity.pdbx_description
1 polymer ?
#
loop_
_entity_poly.entity_id
_entity_poly.type
_entity_poly.pdbx_seq_one_letter_code
_entity_poly.pdbx_strand_id
1 'polypeptide(L)'
;MEGTVKWFNTKKGYGFIAGDDGEEYFVHFTAVPRGTFLRENDRVSFEPAESERGKQAKDVKLLQKGSERTDLSKEEGSDNEDQDSEDFGDEEGY
;
A
#
# COMPACT_ATOMS: atom_id res chain seq x y z
N MET A 1 -6.31 4.76 14.43
CA MET A 1 -5.51 3.72 15.13
C MET A 1 -4.79 2.91 14.08
N GLU A 2 -3.61 2.36 14.39
CA GLU A 2 -2.83 1.57 13.44
C GLU A 2 -2.72 0.13 13.93
N GLY A 3 -2.54 -0.78 12.98
CA GLY A 3 -2.31 -2.18 13.27
C GLY A 3 -1.84 -2.97 12.06
N THR A 4 -1.59 -4.23 12.30
CA THR A 4 -1.13 -5.19 11.31
C THR A 4 -2.22 -6.22 11.09
N VAL A 5 -2.57 -6.46 9.83
CA VAL A 5 -3.55 -7.48 9.47
C VAL A 5 -3.00 -8.85 9.83
N LYS A 6 -3.61 -9.50 10.84
CA LYS A 6 -3.21 -10.83 11.28
C LYS A 6 -3.61 -11.86 10.23
N TRP A 7 -4.83 -11.74 9.73
CA TRP A 7 -5.34 -12.53 8.61
C TRP A 7 -6.62 -11.90 8.06
N PHE A 8 -6.86 -12.12 6.77
CA PHE A 8 -8.09 -11.68 6.11
C PHE A 8 -8.57 -12.74 5.14
N ASN A 9 -9.84 -13.11 5.23
CA ASN A 9 -10.44 -14.08 4.33
C ASN A 9 -11.29 -13.37 3.28
N THR A 10 -10.71 -13.17 2.09
CA THR A 10 -11.38 -12.52 0.95
C THR A 10 -12.61 -13.27 0.46
N LYS A 11 -12.65 -14.61 0.59
CA LYS A 11 -13.82 -15.42 0.20
C LYS A 11 -15.00 -15.19 1.12
N LYS A 12 -14.75 -15.04 2.43
CA LYS A 12 -15.79 -14.81 3.43
C LYS A 12 -16.08 -13.34 3.69
N GLY A 13 -15.16 -12.44 3.33
CA GLY A 13 -15.31 -10.99 3.49
C GLY A 13 -15.06 -10.48 4.90
N TYR A 14 -14.27 -11.19 5.72
CA TYR A 14 -13.92 -10.75 7.08
C TYR A 14 -12.52 -11.21 7.50
N GLY A 15 -11.97 -10.56 8.54
CA GLY A 15 -10.65 -10.87 9.10
C GLY A 15 -10.41 -10.20 10.45
N PHE A 16 -9.16 -10.19 10.88
CA PHE A 16 -8.72 -9.56 12.12
C PHE A 16 -7.45 -8.74 11.92
N ILE A 17 -7.41 -7.60 12.58
CA ILE A 17 -6.27 -6.68 12.63
C ILE A 17 -5.74 -6.70 14.07
N ALA A 18 -4.45 -6.96 14.24
CA ALA A 18 -3.76 -6.79 15.49
C ALA A 18 -3.39 -5.30 15.63
N GLY A 19 -4.06 -4.60 16.55
CA GLY A 19 -3.73 -3.21 16.86
C GLY A 19 -2.41 -3.10 17.60
N ASP A 20 -1.74 -1.96 17.47
CA ASP A 20 -0.48 -1.69 18.19
C ASP A 20 -0.65 -1.66 19.72
N ASP A 21 -1.88 -1.44 20.19
CA ASP A 21 -2.29 -1.52 21.61
C ASP A 21 -2.28 -2.97 22.16
N GLY A 22 -2.07 -3.98 21.30
CA GLY A 22 -2.09 -5.40 21.65
C GLY A 22 -3.48 -6.05 21.59
N GLU A 23 -4.50 -5.30 21.16
CA GLU A 23 -5.86 -5.80 21.00
C GLU A 23 -6.18 -6.24 19.57
N GLU A 24 -7.17 -7.13 19.45
CA GLU A 24 -7.63 -7.65 18.17
C GLU A 24 -8.92 -6.96 17.72
N TYR A 25 -8.89 -6.37 16.53
CA TYR A 25 -9.99 -5.65 15.93
C TYR A 25 -10.59 -6.45 14.78
N PHE A 26 -11.89 -6.71 14.84
CA PHE A 26 -12.62 -7.38 13.78
C PHE A 26 -12.79 -6.47 12.56
N VAL A 27 -12.42 -6.93 11.36
CA VAL A 27 -12.62 -6.18 10.12
C VAL A 27 -13.58 -6.91 9.18
N HIS A 28 -14.50 -6.15 8.59
CA HIS A 28 -15.46 -6.63 7.59
C HIS A 28 -15.22 -5.93 6.25
N PHE A 29 -15.55 -6.59 5.12
CA PHE A 29 -15.34 -6.03 3.78
C PHE A 29 -16.05 -4.68 3.59
N THR A 30 -17.13 -4.42 4.33
CA THR A 30 -17.85 -3.14 4.29
C THR A 30 -17.05 -1.97 4.85
N ALA A 31 -16.07 -2.24 5.70
CA ALA A 31 -15.18 -1.23 6.26
C ALA A 31 -13.95 -0.97 5.37
N VAL A 32 -13.74 -1.79 4.33
CA VAL A 32 -12.63 -1.67 3.40
C VAL A 32 -13.12 -0.96 2.12
N PRO A 33 -12.41 0.06 1.62
CA PRO A 33 -12.78 0.75 0.38
C PRO A 33 -12.73 -0.20 -0.82
N ARG A 34 -13.64 0.02 -1.78
CA ARG A 34 -13.71 -0.80 -3.00
C ARG A 34 -12.39 -0.74 -3.77
N GLY A 35 -11.89 -1.92 -4.15
CA GLY A 35 -10.61 -2.05 -4.85
C GLY A 35 -9.39 -2.21 -3.93
N THR A 36 -9.57 -2.11 -2.61
CA THR A 36 -8.52 -2.41 -1.63
C THR A 36 -8.68 -3.82 -1.10
N PHE A 37 -7.58 -4.58 -1.05
CA PHE A 37 -7.54 -5.94 -0.52
C PHE A 37 -6.53 -5.99 0.61
N LEU A 38 -6.97 -6.44 1.78
CA LEU A 38 -6.11 -6.67 2.93
C LEU A 38 -5.47 -8.04 2.83
N ARG A 39 -4.15 -8.11 3.04
CA ARG A 39 -3.37 -9.34 3.12
C ARG A 39 -2.78 -9.51 4.51
N GLU A 40 -2.32 -10.72 4.83
CA GLU A 40 -1.55 -10.92 6.06
C GLU A 40 -0.31 -10.02 6.08
N ASN A 41 0.06 -9.54 7.27
CA ASN A 41 1.19 -8.64 7.49
C ASN A 41 1.07 -7.24 6.84
N ASP A 42 -0.06 -6.90 6.23
CA ASP A 42 -0.30 -5.53 5.77
C ASP A 42 -0.47 -4.59 6.97
N ARG A 43 0.17 -3.43 6.91
CA ARG A 43 -0.01 -2.36 7.88
C ARG A 43 -1.16 -1.47 7.44
N VAL A 44 -2.11 -1.27 8.34
CA VAL A 44 -3.36 -0.56 8.06
C VAL A 44 -3.65 0.46 9.16
N SER A 45 -4.29 1.56 8.77
CA SER A 45 -4.94 2.50 9.68
C SER A 45 -6.43 2.19 9.70
N PHE A 46 -7.03 2.24 10.87
CA PHE A 46 -8.46 2.02 11.07
C PHE A 46 -8.98 2.82 12.27
N GLU A 47 -10.29 2.98 12.33
CA GLU A 47 -10.98 3.55 13.48
C GLU A 47 -11.56 2.43 14.35
N PRO A 48 -11.14 2.32 15.63
CA PRO A 48 -11.72 1.37 16.55
C PRO A 48 -13.16 1.80 16.88
N ALA A 49 -14.10 0.88 16.72
CA ALA A 49 -15.49 1.10 17.09
C ALA A 49 -16.01 -0.07 17.91
N GLU A 50 -16.90 0.19 18.85
CA GLU A 50 -17.61 -0.85 19.59
C GLU A 50 -18.76 -1.41 18.75
N SER A 51 -19.04 -2.71 18.91
CA SER A 51 -20.13 -3.40 18.22
C SER A 51 -20.72 -4.48 19.11
N GLU A 52 -21.90 -4.99 18.73
CA GLU A 52 -22.52 -6.18 19.33
C GLU A 52 -21.61 -7.43 19.33
N ARG A 53 -20.59 -7.47 18.45
CA ARG A 53 -19.61 -8.57 18.34
C ARG A 53 -18.24 -8.23 18.92
N GLY A 54 -18.13 -7.14 19.68
CA GLY A 54 -16.88 -6.63 20.24
C GLY A 54 -16.23 -5.53 19.39
N LYS A 55 -14.92 -5.32 19.59
CA LYS A 55 -14.15 -4.27 18.92
C LYS A 55 -14.04 -4.53 17.42
N GLN A 56 -14.54 -3.60 16.61
CA GLN A 56 -14.48 -3.64 15.16
C GLN A 56 -13.62 -2.49 14.61
N ALA A 57 -13.02 -2.71 13.45
CA ALA A 57 -12.29 -1.71 12.69
C ALA A 57 -13.20 -1.11 11.61
N LYS A 58 -13.35 0.23 11.63
CA LYS A 58 -14.03 1.03 10.60
C LYS A 58 -13.02 1.87 9.81
N ASP A 59 -13.45 2.37 8.65
CA ASP A 59 -12.65 3.25 7.77
C ASP A 59 -11.21 2.72 7.53
N VAL A 60 -11.09 1.46 7.10
CA VAL A 60 -9.78 0.80 7.01
C VAL A 60 -9.01 1.32 5.79
N LYS A 61 -7.81 1.86 6.03
CA LYS A 61 -6.89 2.39 5.02
C LYS A 61 -5.59 1.61 5.03
N LEU A 62 -5.18 1.13 3.86
CA LEU A 62 -3.92 0.46 3.69
C LEU A 62 -2.77 1.49 3.73
N LEU A 63 -1.85 1.33 4.68
CA LEU A 63 -0.68 2.21 4.83
C LEU A 63 0.55 1.59 4.16
N GLN A 64 0.78 0.30 4.42
CA GLN A 64 1.92 -0.42 3.87
C GLN A 64 1.50 -1.85 3.52
N LYS A 65 1.76 -2.26 2.28
CA LYS A 65 1.59 -3.66 1.88
C LYS A 65 2.75 -4.48 2.44
N GLY A 66 2.45 -5.55 3.17
CA GLY A 66 3.42 -6.51 3.68
C GLY A 66 4.14 -7.29 2.57
N SER A 67 3.72 -7.16 1.31
CA SER A 67 4.28 -7.90 0.17
C SER A 67 5.17 -7.09 -0.78
N GLU A 68 5.46 -5.82 -0.55
CA GLU A 68 6.21 -4.99 -1.51
C GLU A 68 7.74 -4.99 -1.27
N ARG A 69 8.33 -6.18 -1.14
CA ARG A 69 9.80 -6.38 -1.25
C ARG A 69 10.23 -7.16 -2.49
N THR A 70 9.34 -7.39 -3.46
CA THR A 70 9.71 -8.11 -4.70
C THR A 70 9.54 -7.36 -6.02
N ASP A 71 8.92 -6.17 -6.08
CA ASP A 71 8.63 -5.53 -7.37
C ASP A 71 8.86 -4.01 -7.41
N LEU A 72 9.88 -3.51 -6.71
CA LEU A 72 10.36 -2.13 -6.87
C LEU A 72 11.89 -2.07 -6.97
N SER A 73 12.41 -2.77 -7.98
CA SER A 73 13.64 -2.34 -8.63
C SER A 73 13.22 -1.85 -10.01
N LYS A 74 13.49 -0.57 -10.33
CA LYS A 74 13.12 0.15 -11.57
C LYS A 74 11.61 0.49 -11.60
N GLU A 75 11.13 1.72 -11.75
CA GLU A 75 11.59 2.95 -12.41
C GLU A 75 10.98 4.10 -11.56
N GLU A 76 11.71 5.13 -11.17
CA GLU A 76 11.85 6.38 -11.92
C GLU A 76 12.96 7.20 -11.23
N GLY A 77 13.97 7.61 -12.00
CA GLY A 77 15.00 8.55 -11.61
C GLY A 77 15.38 9.38 -12.81
N SER A 78 14.53 10.37 -13.09
CA SER A 78 14.73 11.46 -14.02
C SER A 78 16.08 12.15 -13.78
N ASP A 79 16.96 12.15 -14.79
CA ASP A 79 17.91 13.24 -14.99
C ASP A 79 17.86 13.60 -16.49
N ASN A 80 17.46 14.83 -16.72
CA ASN A 80 16.98 15.39 -17.96
C ASN A 80 17.77 16.69 -18.13
N GLU A 81 18.87 16.64 -18.88
CA GLU A 81 19.74 17.74 -19.35
C GLU A 81 20.85 16.98 -20.14
N ASP A 82 21.18 17.25 -21.40
CA ASP A 82 21.35 18.53 -22.07
C ASP A 82 20.90 18.46 -23.54
N GLN A 83 20.18 19.50 -23.96
CA GLN A 83 20.17 19.95 -25.34
C GLN A 83 21.51 20.63 -25.66
N ASP A 84 21.74 20.85 -26.97
CA ASP A 84 22.78 21.71 -27.56
C ASP A 84 24.07 20.97 -27.94
N SER A 85 24.51 20.90 -29.19
CA SER A 85 24.09 21.56 -30.43
C SER A 85 24.64 20.77 -31.62
N GLU A 86 23.97 20.87 -32.76
CA GLU A 86 24.47 20.41 -34.06
C GLU A 86 25.72 21.23 -34.43
N ASP A 87 26.91 20.63 -34.36
CA ASP A 87 28.13 21.23 -34.90
C ASP A 87 28.19 20.96 -36.41
N PHE A 88 27.72 21.96 -37.16
CA PHE A 88 27.88 22.05 -38.60
C PHE A 88 29.33 22.36 -38.97
N GLY A 89 30.03 21.36 -39.49
CA GLY A 89 31.01 21.50 -40.56
C GLY A 89 32.48 21.63 -40.14
N ASP A 90 33.31 20.75 -40.70
CA ASP A 90 34.56 21.20 -41.30
C ASP A 90 34.92 20.36 -42.53
N GLU A 91 35.39 21.10 -43.52
CA GLU A 91 35.79 20.73 -44.86
C GLU A 91 37.14 19.99 -44.82
N GLU A 92 37.20 18.76 -45.34
CA GLU A 92 38.47 18.09 -45.65
C GLU A 92 38.42 17.64 -47.11
N GLY A 93 39.06 18.44 -47.95
CA GLY A 93 39.26 18.14 -49.36
C GLY A 93 40.24 17.00 -49.59
N TYR A 94 40.15 16.41 -50.78
CA TYR A 94 41.24 16.26 -51.75
C TYR A 94 40.64 15.86 -53.10
#